data_AF-L9JCD7-F1
#
_entry.id   AF-L9JCD7-F1
#
_cell.length_a   1.000
_cell.length_b   1.000
_cell.length_c   1.000
_cell.angle_alpha   90.00
_cell.angle_beta   90.00
_cell.angle_gamma   90.00
#
_symmetry.space_group_name_H-M   'P 1'
#
loop_
_entity.id
_entity.type
_entity.pdbx_description
1 polymer ?
#
loop_
_entity_poly.entity_id
_entity_poly.type
_entity_poly.pdbx_seq_one_letter_code
_entity_poly.pdbx_strand_id
1 'polypeptide(L)'
;MATPNSVTPEAPFEPSRPPVIEGFSPSVYSHPEGFKEKFLRKTRENPMVPLGCLGTVAALTYGLYCFHRGHSQRSQLMMRTRIAAQGFTITAILGLLGWGYYLIMLPFRFTYYTILDIFRFALRFIRPDPRSRVTDPVGDIVSFMHSFEEKYGRAHPVFYQGTYSQALNDAKRELRFLLVYLHGDDHQDSDEFCRNTLCAPEVISLINTRMLFWACSTNRPEGYRVSQALRENTYPFLAMIMLKDRRMTVVGRLEGLIQPDDLINQLTFIMDANQTYLVSERLERWDLAVCAQAEQLCCRNLQEEKERKLECLPPEPSPDDPDSVKIIFKLPNDSRVERRFHFSQSLTVIHDFLFSLKESPEKFQIEANFPRRVLPCVPSEEWPSPPTLQEAGLSHTEVLFVQDLTDE
;
A
#
# COMPACT_ATOMS: atom_id res chain seq x y z
N MET A 1 -10.31 30.05 26.39
CA MET A 1 -11.36 29.83 25.38
C MET A 1 -10.68 29.59 24.05
N ALA A 2 -10.51 28.32 23.67
CA ALA A 2 -9.98 27.92 22.37
C ALA A 2 -11.16 27.37 21.54
N THR A 3 -11.34 27.89 20.34
CA THR A 3 -12.40 27.51 19.40
C THR A 3 -12.14 26.11 18.82
N PRO A 4 -13.16 25.25 18.64
CA PRO A 4 -12.97 23.95 18.02
C PRO A 4 -12.87 24.07 16.50
N ASN A 5 -11.89 23.38 15.90
CA ASN A 5 -11.74 23.30 14.45
C ASN A 5 -12.87 22.44 13.84
N SER A 6 -13.51 22.95 12.80
CA SER A 6 -14.55 22.28 12.05
C SER A 6 -13.98 21.13 11.21
N VAL A 7 -14.47 19.91 11.42
CA VAL A 7 -14.22 18.75 10.58
C VAL A 7 -15.03 18.89 9.29
N THR A 8 -14.36 18.90 8.13
CA THR A 8 -15.02 18.81 6.82
C THR A 8 -15.22 17.35 6.42
N PRO A 9 -16.36 16.97 5.82
CA PRO A 9 -16.63 15.58 5.43
C PRO A 9 -15.74 15.16 4.25
N GLU A 10 -15.05 14.02 4.38
CA GLU A 10 -14.16 13.44 3.36
C GLU A 10 -14.91 13.07 2.08
N ALA A 11 -14.31 13.40 0.93
CA ALA A 11 -14.82 13.04 -0.40
C ALA A 11 -14.56 11.55 -0.75
N PRO A 12 -15.38 10.92 -1.61
CA PRO A 12 -15.23 9.52 -2.00
C PRO A 12 -13.87 9.20 -2.67
N PHE A 13 -13.34 8.01 -2.39
CA PHE A 13 -12.04 7.53 -2.87
C PHE A 13 -12.00 7.33 -4.40
N GLU A 14 -11.13 8.09 -5.09
CA GLU A 14 -10.82 7.91 -6.52
C GLU A 14 -9.50 7.14 -6.73
N PRO A 15 -9.52 5.94 -7.36
CA PRO A 15 -8.34 5.08 -7.52
C PRO A 15 -7.30 5.59 -8.53
N SER A 16 -7.56 6.70 -9.23
CA SER A 16 -6.64 7.29 -10.22
C SER A 16 -5.68 8.33 -9.63
N ARG A 17 -5.74 8.61 -8.32
CA ARG A 17 -4.89 9.59 -7.66
C ARG A 17 -4.22 9.00 -6.42
N PRO A 18 -2.92 9.27 -6.18
CA PRO A 18 -2.25 8.82 -4.97
C PRO A 18 -2.82 9.54 -3.72
N PRO A 19 -2.85 8.86 -2.56
CA PRO A 19 -3.51 9.38 -1.36
C PRO A 19 -2.79 10.62 -0.80
N VAL A 20 -3.58 11.62 -0.40
CA VAL A 20 -3.08 12.87 0.20
C VAL A 20 -2.79 12.64 1.70
N ILE A 21 -1.58 13.03 2.14
CA ILE A 21 -1.11 12.92 3.53
C ILE A 21 -0.92 14.35 4.07
N GLU A 22 -1.70 14.76 5.07
CA GLU A 22 -1.52 16.04 5.76
C GLU A 22 -0.20 16.05 6.55
N GLY A 23 0.58 17.13 6.39
CA GLY A 23 1.98 17.25 6.81
C GLY A 23 2.94 17.52 5.64
N PHE A 24 2.49 17.31 4.40
CA PHE A 24 3.16 17.77 3.19
C PHE A 24 2.43 19.00 2.61
N SER A 25 2.98 20.18 2.86
CA SER A 25 2.65 21.35 2.06
C SER A 25 3.28 21.16 0.68
N PRO A 26 2.52 21.16 -0.43
CA PRO A 26 3.13 21.21 -1.75
C PRO A 26 3.85 22.56 -1.82
N SER A 27 5.19 22.53 -1.88
CA SER A 27 5.92 23.75 -2.18
C SER A 27 5.41 24.26 -3.52
N VAL A 28 4.94 25.51 -3.46
CA VAL A 28 4.53 26.34 -4.59
C VAL A 28 5.52 26.15 -5.73
N TYR A 29 4.99 25.88 -6.93
CA TYR A 29 5.70 25.87 -8.20
C TYR A 29 6.78 26.95 -8.22
N SER A 30 8.05 26.54 -8.22
CA SER A 30 9.15 27.45 -8.55
C SER A 30 9.08 27.77 -10.05
N HIS A 31 9.27 29.06 -10.36
CA HIS A 31 9.23 29.60 -11.72
C HIS A 31 10.06 28.77 -12.72
N PRO A 32 9.63 28.66 -13.99
CA PRO A 32 10.43 28.01 -15.02
C PRO A 32 11.72 28.80 -15.26
N GLU A 33 12.85 28.29 -14.77
CA GLU A 33 14.18 28.86 -14.99
C GLU A 33 14.52 28.93 -16.48
N GLY A 34 15.00 30.10 -16.91
CA GLY A 34 15.37 30.37 -18.29
C GLY A 34 16.68 29.70 -18.69
N PHE A 35 16.86 29.50 -20.01
CA PHE A 35 18.03 28.82 -20.60
C PHE A 35 19.38 29.44 -20.17
N LYS A 36 19.40 30.76 -19.89
CA LYS A 36 20.59 31.49 -19.43
C LYS A 36 20.98 31.13 -17.99
N GLU A 37 20.02 30.92 -17.10
CA GLU A 37 20.26 30.56 -15.69
C GLU A 37 20.80 29.13 -15.58
N LYS A 38 20.27 28.21 -16.40
CA LYS A 38 20.78 26.84 -16.52
C LYS A 38 22.21 26.79 -17.08
N PHE A 39 22.52 27.61 -18.07
CA PHE A 39 23.86 27.67 -18.67
C PHE A 39 24.90 28.25 -17.70
N LEU A 40 24.56 29.31 -16.96
CA LEU A 40 25.47 29.98 -16.01
C LEU A 40 25.78 29.08 -14.80
N ARG A 41 24.80 28.29 -14.34
CA ARG A 41 25.01 27.29 -13.29
C ARG A 41 25.93 26.16 -13.75
N LYS A 42 25.70 25.61 -14.96
CA LYS A 42 26.48 24.49 -15.50
C LYS A 42 27.93 24.87 -15.83
N THR A 43 28.17 26.12 -16.26
CA THR A 43 29.52 26.65 -16.49
C THR A 43 30.30 26.87 -15.18
N ARG A 44 29.61 27.16 -14.08
CA ARG A 44 30.20 27.24 -12.74
C ARG A 44 30.48 25.85 -12.13
N GLU A 45 29.67 24.85 -12.45
CA GLU A 45 29.86 23.46 -12.00
C GLU A 45 30.96 22.72 -12.79
N ASN A 46 31.23 23.09 -14.05
CA ASN A 46 32.25 22.43 -14.90
C ASN A 46 33.09 23.45 -15.71
N PRO A 47 34.11 24.10 -15.09
CA PRO A 47 34.88 25.18 -15.72
C PRO A 47 35.78 24.73 -16.89
N MET A 48 36.05 23.43 -17.02
CA MET A 48 36.97 22.87 -18.03
C MET A 48 36.46 22.99 -19.48
N VAL A 49 35.13 23.00 -19.68
CA VAL A 49 34.51 23.01 -21.02
C VAL A 49 34.70 24.35 -21.76
N PRO A 50 34.40 25.52 -21.17
CA PRO A 50 34.66 26.80 -21.83
C PRO A 50 36.15 27.14 -21.98
N LEU A 51 37.02 26.65 -21.08
CA LEU A 51 38.48 26.78 -21.20
C LEU A 51 39.02 26.04 -22.43
N GLY A 52 38.47 24.86 -22.75
CA GLY A 52 38.81 24.10 -23.96
C GLY A 52 38.49 24.85 -25.25
N CYS A 53 37.32 25.50 -25.32
CA CYS A 53 36.90 26.27 -26.50
C CYS A 53 37.80 27.49 -26.78
N LEU A 54 38.25 28.19 -25.73
CA LEU A 54 39.18 29.31 -25.88
C LEU A 54 40.58 28.86 -26.33
N GLY A 55 41.05 27.72 -25.80
CA GLY A 55 42.31 27.10 -26.23
C GLY A 55 42.33 26.75 -27.71
N THR A 56 41.22 26.22 -28.25
CA THR A 56 41.10 25.89 -29.67
C THR A 56 41.13 27.11 -30.59
N VAL A 57 40.54 28.23 -30.19
CA VAL A 57 40.53 29.47 -30.99
C VAL A 57 41.93 30.12 -31.02
N ALA A 58 42.65 30.10 -29.88
CA ALA A 58 44.01 30.63 -29.81
C ALA A 58 44.99 29.81 -30.68
N ALA A 59 44.87 28.48 -30.66
CA ALA A 59 45.71 27.59 -31.45
C ALA A 59 45.51 27.77 -32.98
N LEU A 60 44.25 27.94 -33.42
CA LEU A 60 43.93 28.20 -34.83
C LEU A 60 44.47 29.56 -35.32
N THR A 61 44.49 30.57 -34.45
CA THR A 61 44.97 31.91 -34.78
C THR A 61 46.49 31.96 -34.92
N TYR A 62 47.23 31.23 -34.07
CA TYR A 62 48.69 31.16 -34.13
C TYR A 62 49.21 30.33 -35.31
N GLY A 63 48.50 29.28 -35.70
CA GLY A 63 48.83 28.46 -36.86
C GLY A 63 48.81 29.23 -38.19
N LEU A 64 47.90 30.19 -38.35
CA LEU A 64 47.83 31.04 -39.54
C LEU A 64 49.01 32.01 -39.64
N TYR A 65 49.56 32.45 -38.51
CA TYR A 65 50.64 33.42 -38.43
C TYR A 65 52.01 32.83 -38.83
N CYS A 66 52.25 31.58 -38.44
CA CYS A 66 53.53 30.89 -38.70
C CYS A 66 53.71 30.43 -40.15
N PHE A 67 52.65 30.42 -40.97
CA PHE A 67 52.72 30.03 -42.38
C PHE A 67 53.43 31.07 -43.27
N HIS A 68 53.79 32.23 -42.74
CA HIS A 68 54.15 33.41 -43.53
C HIS A 68 55.67 33.71 -43.69
N ARG A 69 56.63 32.92 -43.17
CA ARG A 69 58.07 33.26 -43.28
C ARG A 69 58.98 32.03 -43.47
N GLY A 70 59.69 31.94 -44.61
CA GLY A 70 60.68 30.87 -44.90
C GLY A 70 61.97 31.38 -45.57
N HIS A 71 63.10 30.65 -45.43
CA HIS A 71 64.36 30.83 -46.21
C HIS A 71 65.37 29.65 -46.07
N SER A 72 66.23 29.41 -47.08
CA SER A 72 66.93 28.14 -47.37
C SER A 72 68.42 28.27 -47.75
N GLN A 73 69.36 27.79 -46.92
CA GLN A 73 70.78 27.57 -47.28
C GLN A 73 71.41 26.36 -46.57
N ARG A 74 70.86 25.16 -46.82
CA ARG A 74 71.53 23.86 -46.59
C ARG A 74 71.49 23.00 -47.86
N SER A 75 71.60 23.64 -49.03
CA SER A 75 71.16 23.04 -50.30
C SER A 75 72.09 21.94 -50.84
N GLN A 76 73.37 21.92 -50.47
CA GLN A 76 74.31 20.98 -51.12
C GLN A 76 74.54 19.66 -50.39
N LEU A 77 74.12 19.51 -49.12
CA LEU A 77 73.98 18.18 -48.51
C LEU A 77 72.67 17.48 -48.94
N MET A 78 71.75 18.20 -49.59
CA MET A 78 70.42 17.72 -49.97
C MET A 78 70.36 16.91 -51.26
N MET A 79 71.45 16.68 -52.00
CA MET A 79 71.33 15.90 -53.23
C MET A 79 71.25 14.39 -52.99
N ARG A 80 71.93 13.88 -51.97
CA ARG A 80 71.90 12.43 -51.64
C ARG A 80 70.89 12.07 -50.57
N THR A 81 70.62 13.00 -49.67
CA THR A 81 69.43 12.96 -48.81
C THR A 81 68.15 12.99 -49.64
N ARG A 82 68.13 13.49 -50.88
CA ARG A 82 66.93 13.64 -51.72
C ARG A 82 66.18 12.34 -51.99
N ILE A 83 66.87 11.24 -52.29
CA ILE A 83 66.22 9.98 -52.68
C ILE A 83 65.71 9.22 -51.44
N ALA A 84 66.53 9.16 -50.38
CA ALA A 84 66.11 8.60 -49.08
C ALA A 84 65.01 9.46 -48.44
N ALA A 85 65.11 10.78 -48.54
CA ALA A 85 64.06 11.70 -48.14
C ALA A 85 62.86 11.61 -49.05
N GLN A 86 62.97 11.34 -50.36
CA GLN A 86 61.82 11.12 -51.23
C GLN A 86 61.04 9.87 -50.83
N GLY A 87 61.72 8.75 -50.56
CA GLY A 87 61.09 7.52 -50.03
C GLY A 87 60.47 7.73 -48.65
N PHE A 88 61.20 8.34 -47.72
CA PHE A 88 60.67 8.71 -46.41
C PHE A 88 59.54 9.74 -46.52
N THR A 89 59.58 10.67 -47.46
CA THR A 89 58.51 11.65 -47.68
C THR A 89 57.30 10.99 -48.29
N ILE A 90 57.39 9.97 -49.14
CA ILE A 90 56.19 9.30 -49.65
C ILE A 90 55.53 8.51 -48.51
N THR A 91 56.30 7.78 -47.70
CA THR A 91 55.77 7.06 -46.52
C THR A 91 55.26 8.01 -45.45
N ALA A 92 55.96 9.11 -45.19
CA ALA A 92 55.54 10.15 -44.25
C ALA A 92 54.37 10.97 -44.80
N ILE A 93 54.25 11.20 -46.11
CA ILE A 93 53.11 11.87 -46.75
C ILE A 93 51.91 10.93 -46.75
N LEU A 94 52.05 9.63 -47.01
CA LEU A 94 50.94 8.67 -46.88
C LEU A 94 50.53 8.51 -45.41
N GLY A 95 51.50 8.47 -44.49
CA GLY A 95 51.27 8.48 -43.05
C GLY A 95 50.66 9.79 -42.55
N LEU A 96 51.08 10.95 -43.07
CA LEU A 96 50.54 12.29 -42.76
C LEU A 96 49.23 12.58 -43.50
N LEU A 97 48.96 11.96 -44.64
CA LEU A 97 47.68 12.01 -45.33
C LEU A 97 46.69 11.09 -44.63
N GLY A 98 47.10 9.92 -44.16
CA GLY A 98 46.27 9.03 -43.35
C GLY A 98 46.02 9.62 -41.96
N TRP A 99 47.06 10.11 -41.28
CA TRP A 99 46.97 10.78 -39.99
C TRP A 99 46.29 12.14 -40.10
N GLY A 100 46.54 12.89 -41.18
CA GLY A 100 45.86 14.15 -41.50
C GLY A 100 44.41 13.94 -41.88
N TYR A 101 44.07 12.90 -42.66
CA TYR A 101 42.69 12.48 -42.89
C TYR A 101 42.04 12.09 -41.57
N TYR A 102 42.73 11.33 -40.71
CA TYR A 102 42.22 10.98 -39.39
C TYR A 102 42.03 12.21 -38.51
N LEU A 103 42.96 13.17 -38.49
CA LEU A 103 42.89 14.42 -37.71
C LEU A 103 41.85 15.40 -38.23
N ILE A 104 41.65 15.45 -39.54
CA ILE A 104 40.61 16.24 -40.19
C ILE A 104 39.26 15.58 -39.94
N MET A 105 39.15 14.25 -40.09
CA MET A 105 37.93 13.50 -39.80
C MET A 105 37.67 13.32 -38.31
N LEU A 106 38.63 13.54 -37.40
CA LEU A 106 38.44 13.42 -35.96
C LEU A 106 37.40 14.41 -35.43
N PRO A 107 37.48 15.73 -35.71
CA PRO A 107 36.44 16.67 -35.34
C PRO A 107 35.14 16.40 -36.07
N PHE A 108 35.13 15.92 -37.33
CA PHE A 108 33.87 15.56 -38.01
C PHE A 108 33.22 14.29 -37.46
N ARG A 109 34.00 13.29 -37.07
CA ARG A 109 33.53 12.04 -36.48
C ARG A 109 33.08 12.26 -35.04
N PHE A 110 33.83 13.05 -34.28
CA PHE A 110 33.43 13.47 -32.94
C PHE A 110 32.19 14.35 -32.97
N THR A 111 32.11 15.34 -33.88
CA THR A 111 30.89 16.15 -34.05
C THR A 111 29.72 15.30 -34.55
N TYR A 112 29.91 14.36 -35.47
CA TYR A 112 28.86 13.45 -35.90
C TYR A 112 28.34 12.57 -34.76
N TYR A 113 29.22 11.94 -33.97
CA TYR A 113 28.80 11.12 -32.82
C TYR A 113 28.16 11.96 -31.72
N THR A 114 28.72 13.12 -31.40
CA THR A 114 28.14 14.01 -30.38
C THR A 114 26.81 14.62 -30.83
N ILE A 115 26.67 15.02 -32.10
CA ILE A 115 25.39 15.49 -32.65
C ILE A 115 24.37 14.35 -32.68
N LEU A 116 24.75 13.13 -33.08
CA LEU A 116 23.85 11.98 -33.04
C LEU A 116 23.42 11.63 -31.61
N ASP A 117 24.31 11.73 -30.62
CA ASP A 117 23.96 11.48 -29.23
C ASP A 117 23.11 12.61 -28.64
N ILE A 118 23.39 13.86 -28.98
CA ILE A 118 22.53 15.00 -28.63
C ILE A 118 21.15 14.84 -29.31
N PHE A 119 21.11 14.38 -30.56
CA PHE A 119 19.86 14.13 -31.28
C PHE A 119 19.10 12.92 -30.73
N ARG A 120 19.79 11.83 -30.34
CA ARG A 120 19.19 10.70 -29.62
C ARG A 120 18.67 11.11 -28.26
N PHE A 121 19.41 11.95 -27.54
CA PHE A 121 19.01 12.52 -26.25
C PHE A 121 17.80 13.45 -26.40
N ALA A 122 17.79 14.31 -27.42
CA ALA A 122 16.65 15.16 -27.77
C ALA A 122 15.44 14.34 -28.23
N LEU A 123 15.65 13.27 -29.01
CA LEU A 123 14.60 12.32 -29.38
C LEU A 123 14.07 11.54 -28.16
N ARG A 124 14.90 11.29 -27.13
CA ARG A 124 14.48 10.75 -25.82
C ARG A 124 13.61 11.74 -25.05
N PHE A 125 13.80 13.03 -25.28
CA PHE A 125 13.00 14.11 -24.68
C PHE A 125 11.66 14.34 -25.41
N ILE A 126 11.59 14.03 -26.71
CA ILE A 126 10.41 14.21 -27.57
C ILE A 126 9.56 12.93 -27.66
N ARG A 127 10.15 11.74 -27.54
CA ARG A 127 9.39 10.49 -27.42
C ARG A 127 8.90 10.33 -25.98
N PRO A 128 7.59 10.15 -25.73
CA PRO A 128 7.12 9.76 -24.41
C PRO A 128 7.81 8.45 -24.01
N ASP A 129 8.35 8.41 -22.79
CA ASP A 129 9.06 7.25 -22.26
C ASP A 129 8.15 6.01 -22.46
N PRO A 130 8.59 4.98 -23.21
CA PRO A 130 7.77 3.79 -23.45
C PRO A 130 7.39 3.07 -22.14
N ARG A 131 8.05 3.39 -21.02
CA ARG A 131 7.68 2.93 -19.68
C ARG A 131 6.34 3.47 -19.16
N SER A 132 5.77 4.49 -19.81
CA SER A 132 4.42 5.01 -19.49
C SER A 132 3.29 4.15 -20.06
N ARG A 133 3.57 3.23 -21.01
CA ARG A 133 2.54 2.37 -21.63
C ARG A 133 2.27 1.17 -20.74
N VAL A 134 0.99 0.86 -20.55
CA VAL A 134 0.51 -0.29 -19.77
C VAL A 134 0.98 -1.59 -20.45
N THR A 135 2.06 -2.16 -19.95
CA THR A 135 2.44 -3.57 -20.13
C THR A 135 1.86 -4.40 -18.99
N ASP A 136 1.86 -5.72 -19.15
CA ASP A 136 1.47 -6.68 -18.12
C ASP A 136 2.40 -6.55 -16.89
N PRO A 137 1.93 -5.97 -15.76
CA PRO A 137 2.78 -5.72 -14.59
C PRO A 137 3.20 -7.01 -13.89
N VAL A 138 2.40 -8.07 -14.00
CA VAL A 138 2.76 -9.39 -13.44
C VAL A 138 3.85 -10.02 -14.30
N GLY A 139 3.72 -9.95 -15.63
CA GLY A 139 4.74 -10.40 -16.57
C GLY A 139 6.10 -9.69 -16.38
N ASP A 140 6.08 -8.40 -16.05
CA ASP A 140 7.30 -7.63 -15.74
C ASP A 140 8.04 -8.19 -14.51
N ILE A 141 7.30 -8.56 -13.46
CA ILE A 141 7.87 -9.13 -12.23
C ILE A 141 8.41 -10.53 -12.49
N VAL A 142 7.64 -11.39 -13.18
CA VAL A 142 8.08 -12.74 -13.54
C VAL A 142 9.34 -12.69 -14.40
N SER A 143 9.40 -11.77 -15.36
CA SER A 143 10.57 -11.58 -16.20
C SER A 143 11.77 -11.06 -15.40
N PHE A 144 11.57 -10.17 -14.42
CA PHE A 144 12.63 -9.76 -13.49
C PHE A 144 13.14 -10.93 -12.65
N MET A 145 12.26 -11.76 -12.09
CA MET A 145 12.64 -12.94 -11.30
C MET A 145 13.52 -13.89 -12.11
N HIS A 146 13.15 -14.17 -13.37
CA HIS A 146 13.96 -15.01 -14.25
C HIS A 146 15.34 -14.40 -14.52
N SER A 147 15.40 -13.10 -14.84
CA SER A 147 16.67 -12.41 -15.06
C SER A 147 17.55 -12.37 -13.80
N PHE A 148 16.94 -12.25 -12.63
CA PHE A 148 17.63 -12.28 -11.34
C PHE A 148 18.22 -13.67 -11.07
N GLU A 149 17.41 -14.72 -11.21
CA GLU A 149 17.85 -16.11 -11.01
C GLU A 149 18.97 -16.50 -11.98
N GLU A 150 18.90 -16.04 -13.23
CA GLU A 150 19.95 -16.28 -14.24
C GLU A 150 21.28 -15.61 -13.86
N LYS A 151 21.23 -14.41 -13.27
CA LYS A 151 22.44 -13.62 -12.96
C LYS A 151 23.07 -13.97 -11.61
N TYR A 152 22.25 -14.23 -10.58
CA TYR A 152 22.71 -14.41 -9.19
C TYR A 152 22.45 -15.82 -8.63
N GLY A 153 21.61 -16.62 -9.29
CA GLY A 153 21.22 -17.95 -8.84
C GLY A 153 19.90 -17.96 -8.07
N ARG A 154 19.49 -19.15 -7.60
CA ARG A 154 18.21 -19.40 -6.91
C ARG A 154 18.23 -19.19 -5.39
N ALA A 155 19.36 -18.76 -4.85
CA ALA A 155 19.52 -18.49 -3.43
C ALA A 155 19.15 -17.04 -3.14
N HIS A 156 17.86 -16.75 -3.00
CA HIS A 156 17.35 -15.41 -2.72
C HIS A 156 16.08 -15.47 -1.86
N PRO A 157 15.63 -14.35 -1.27
CA PRO A 157 14.35 -14.31 -0.57
C PRO A 157 13.19 -14.59 -1.53
N VAL A 158 12.11 -15.17 -1.02
CA VAL A 158 10.96 -15.57 -1.83
C VAL A 158 10.27 -14.32 -2.38
N PHE A 159 10.37 -14.11 -3.69
CA PHE A 159 9.70 -13.00 -4.37
C PHE A 159 8.18 -13.20 -4.36
N TYR A 160 7.47 -12.14 -4.01
CA TYR A 160 6.02 -12.07 -4.12
C TYR A 160 5.60 -12.04 -5.60
N GLN A 161 4.82 -13.04 -6.02
CA GLN A 161 4.37 -13.22 -7.39
C GLN A 161 3.09 -12.44 -7.69
N GLY A 162 3.18 -11.11 -7.67
CA GLY A 162 2.05 -10.24 -7.96
C GLY A 162 2.44 -8.77 -7.98
N THR A 163 1.52 -7.90 -8.41
CA THR A 163 1.79 -6.46 -8.57
C THR A 163 2.10 -5.77 -7.25
N TYR A 164 2.67 -4.57 -7.31
CA TYR A 164 2.96 -3.78 -6.11
C TYR A 164 1.69 -3.53 -5.27
N SER A 165 0.56 -3.23 -5.93
CA SER A 165 -0.73 -3.03 -5.25
C SER A 165 -1.26 -4.30 -4.59
N GLN A 166 -1.06 -5.46 -5.21
CA GLN A 166 -1.45 -6.75 -4.62
C GLN A 166 -0.62 -7.04 -3.37
N ALA A 167 0.71 -6.85 -3.45
CA ALA A 167 1.61 -7.01 -2.31
C ALA A 167 1.24 -6.09 -1.14
N LEU A 168 0.90 -4.83 -1.41
CA LEU A 168 0.41 -3.88 -0.39
C LEU A 168 -0.90 -4.32 0.26
N ASN A 169 -1.86 -4.78 -0.54
CA ASN A 169 -3.17 -5.21 -0.02
C ASN A 169 -3.06 -6.47 0.83
N ASP A 170 -2.23 -7.43 0.42
CA ASP A 170 -1.99 -8.64 1.20
C ASP A 170 -1.23 -8.34 2.50
N ALA A 171 -0.21 -7.45 2.45
CA ALA A 171 0.47 -6.97 3.64
C ALA A 171 -0.50 -6.29 4.63
N LYS A 172 -1.45 -5.48 4.12
CA LYS A 172 -2.50 -4.82 4.92
C LYS A 172 -3.49 -5.82 5.53
N ARG A 173 -3.86 -6.86 4.79
CA ARG A 173 -4.78 -7.91 5.24
C ARG A 173 -4.16 -8.75 6.35
N GLU A 174 -2.92 -9.18 6.15
CA GLU A 174 -2.20 -10.10 7.06
C GLU A 174 -1.47 -9.38 8.21
N LEU A 175 -1.46 -8.05 8.22
CA LEU A 175 -0.69 -7.24 9.18
C LEU A 175 0.79 -7.65 9.21
N ARG A 176 1.39 -7.79 8.02
CA ARG A 176 2.81 -8.11 7.85
C ARG A 176 3.57 -6.91 7.29
N PHE A 177 4.88 -6.85 7.59
CA PHE A 177 5.78 -5.93 6.91
C PHE A 177 5.91 -6.33 5.43
N LEU A 178 5.97 -5.33 4.55
CA LEU A 178 6.29 -5.47 3.14
C LEU A 178 7.67 -4.83 2.90
N LEU A 179 8.62 -5.62 2.45
CA LEU A 179 9.93 -5.15 2.01
C LEU A 179 9.95 -5.04 0.49
N VAL A 180 10.11 -3.81 0.01
CA VAL A 180 10.18 -3.47 -1.41
C VAL A 180 11.64 -3.27 -1.79
N TYR A 181 12.15 -4.05 -2.74
CA TYR A 181 13.47 -3.90 -3.34
C TYR A 181 13.35 -3.33 -4.75
N LEU A 182 13.98 -2.18 -4.99
CA LEU A 182 14.10 -1.60 -6.33
C LEU A 182 15.50 -1.85 -6.86
N HIS A 183 15.59 -2.61 -7.95
CA HIS A 183 16.83 -2.96 -8.61
C HIS A 183 17.15 -1.94 -9.72
N GLY A 184 18.31 -1.28 -9.62
CA GLY A 184 18.84 -0.44 -10.68
C GLY A 184 19.87 -1.21 -11.50
N ASP A 185 19.50 -1.69 -12.69
CA ASP A 185 20.40 -2.51 -13.53
C ASP A 185 21.67 -1.73 -13.96
N ASP A 186 21.58 -0.39 -14.05
CA ASP A 186 22.68 0.49 -14.46
C ASP A 186 23.55 0.97 -13.29
N HIS A 187 23.23 0.58 -12.04
CA HIS A 187 23.94 1.04 -10.86
C HIS A 187 25.07 0.09 -10.46
N GLN A 188 26.27 0.64 -10.24
CA GLN A 188 27.50 -0.12 -9.95
C GLN A 188 27.40 -1.02 -8.71
N ASP A 189 26.66 -0.59 -7.69
CA ASP A 189 26.58 -1.29 -6.40
C ASP A 189 25.47 -2.37 -6.34
N SER A 190 24.56 -2.39 -7.33
CA SER A 190 23.42 -3.31 -7.33
C SER A 190 23.85 -4.78 -7.37
N ASP A 191 24.85 -5.08 -8.20
CA ASP A 191 25.34 -6.45 -8.39
C ASP A 191 26.04 -7.01 -7.17
N GLU A 192 26.88 -6.19 -6.53
CA GLU A 192 27.58 -6.56 -5.31
C GLU A 192 26.60 -6.79 -4.16
N PHE A 193 25.63 -5.89 -4.00
CA PHE A 193 24.57 -6.03 -3.00
C PHE A 193 23.75 -7.31 -3.18
N CYS A 194 23.33 -7.64 -4.42
CA CYS A 194 22.57 -8.85 -4.66
C CYS A 194 23.37 -10.10 -4.28
N ARG A 195 24.64 -10.19 -4.70
CA ARG A 195 25.50 -11.37 -4.47
C ARG A 195 25.90 -11.54 -3.02
N ASN A 196 26.36 -10.47 -2.38
CA ASN A 196 26.98 -10.54 -1.07
C ASN A 196 25.97 -10.36 0.07
N THR A 197 24.91 -9.56 -0.15
CA THR A 197 23.99 -9.15 0.91
C THR A 197 22.63 -9.81 0.78
N LEU A 198 21.95 -9.65 -0.34
CA LEU A 198 20.57 -10.14 -0.51
C LEU A 198 20.50 -11.68 -0.57
N CYS A 199 21.51 -12.31 -1.19
CA CYS A 199 21.62 -13.76 -1.30
C CYS A 199 22.23 -14.45 -0.04
N ALA A 200 22.56 -13.68 1.01
CA ALA A 200 23.10 -14.25 2.25
C ALA A 200 22.02 -15.10 2.98
N PRO A 201 22.32 -16.33 3.43
CA PRO A 201 21.34 -17.22 4.06
C PRO A 201 20.61 -16.61 5.26
N GLU A 202 21.33 -15.83 6.08
CA GLU A 202 20.81 -15.17 7.27
C GLU A 202 19.76 -14.10 6.89
N VAL A 203 20.06 -13.31 5.85
CA VAL A 203 19.16 -12.30 5.29
C VAL A 203 17.91 -12.96 4.68
N ILE A 204 18.09 -14.03 3.91
CA ILE A 204 16.99 -14.80 3.30
C ILE A 204 16.05 -15.35 4.38
N SER A 205 16.61 -15.96 5.42
CA SER A 205 15.84 -16.53 6.53
C SER A 205 15.01 -15.47 7.25
N LEU A 206 15.61 -14.31 7.54
CA LEU A 206 14.93 -13.19 8.18
C LEU A 206 13.76 -12.67 7.32
N ILE A 207 14.01 -12.41 6.04
CA ILE A 207 13.02 -11.83 5.13
C ILE A 207 11.84 -12.80 4.96
N ASN A 208 12.09 -14.08 4.64
CA ASN A 208 11.04 -15.06 4.39
C ASN A 208 10.14 -15.30 5.61
N THR A 209 10.74 -15.31 6.80
CA THR A 209 10.00 -15.57 8.04
C THR A 209 9.17 -14.37 8.46
N ARG A 210 9.71 -13.15 8.34
CA ARG A 210 9.16 -11.97 9.01
C ARG A 210 8.36 -11.03 8.12
N MET A 211 8.54 -11.07 6.80
CA MET A 211 7.93 -10.08 5.89
C MET A 211 7.56 -10.68 4.53
N LEU A 212 6.75 -9.93 3.77
CA LEU A 212 6.54 -10.17 2.35
C LEU A 212 7.64 -9.44 1.58
N PHE A 213 8.26 -10.11 0.61
CA PHE A 213 9.34 -9.52 -0.18
C PHE A 213 8.88 -9.28 -1.61
N TRP A 214 8.87 -8.02 -2.04
CA TRP A 214 8.52 -7.62 -3.39
C TRP A 214 9.73 -6.96 -4.04
N ALA A 215 10.01 -7.30 -5.29
CA ALA A 215 11.14 -6.72 -6.01
C ALA A 215 10.83 -6.49 -7.49
N CYS A 216 11.40 -5.43 -8.05
CA CYS A 216 11.30 -5.16 -9.47
C CYS A 216 12.49 -4.31 -9.95
N SER A 217 12.83 -4.44 -11.23
CA SER A 217 13.81 -3.57 -11.89
C SER A 217 13.16 -2.24 -12.29
N THR A 218 13.87 -1.13 -12.06
CA THR A 218 13.43 0.21 -12.46
C THR A 218 13.47 0.45 -13.97
N ASN A 219 14.07 -0.47 -14.73
CA ASN A 219 13.97 -0.46 -16.18
C ASN A 219 12.59 -0.88 -16.69
N ARG A 220 11.81 -1.58 -15.87
CA ARG A 220 10.46 -2.04 -16.21
C ARG A 220 9.40 -1.01 -15.80
N PRO A 221 8.25 -0.94 -16.50
CA PRO A 221 7.17 0.00 -16.20
C PRO A 221 6.66 -0.06 -14.76
N GLU A 222 6.44 -1.26 -14.21
CA GLU A 222 5.99 -1.45 -12.82
C GLU A 222 7.02 -0.91 -11.82
N GLY A 223 8.29 -1.32 -11.96
CA GLY A 223 9.37 -0.87 -11.09
C GLY A 223 9.60 0.63 -11.15
N TYR A 224 9.52 1.23 -12.35
CA TYR A 224 9.62 2.69 -12.55
C TYR A 224 8.49 3.45 -11.83
N ARG A 225 7.24 2.96 -11.89
CA ARG A 225 6.11 3.60 -11.18
C ARG A 225 6.30 3.57 -9.66
N VAL A 226 6.74 2.43 -9.12
CA VAL A 226 6.99 2.28 -7.68
C VAL A 226 8.15 3.17 -7.23
N SER A 227 9.19 3.25 -8.06
CA SER A 227 10.28 4.21 -7.93
C SER A 227 9.76 5.64 -7.76
N GLN A 228 8.96 6.15 -8.70
CA GLN A 228 8.41 7.51 -8.61
C GLN A 228 7.54 7.74 -7.36
N ALA A 229 6.85 6.70 -6.87
CA ALA A 229 6.04 6.78 -5.65
C ALA A 229 6.90 6.82 -4.37
N LEU A 230 7.99 6.06 -4.31
CA LEU A 230 8.87 5.99 -3.15
C LEU A 230 9.92 7.13 -3.13
N ARG A 231 10.18 7.76 -4.28
CA ARG A 231 11.14 8.86 -4.48
C ARG A 231 12.55 8.49 -4.01
N GLU A 232 13.08 7.39 -4.52
CA GLU A 232 14.46 6.96 -4.25
C GLU A 232 15.48 7.90 -4.91
N ASN A 233 16.66 8.03 -4.28
CA ASN A 233 17.75 8.87 -4.80
C ASN A 233 18.94 8.06 -5.33
N THR A 234 19.09 6.81 -4.90
CA THR A 234 20.21 5.93 -5.26
C THR A 234 19.80 4.46 -5.20
N TYR A 235 20.61 3.57 -5.79
CA TYR A 235 20.42 2.12 -5.75
C TYR A 235 21.64 1.43 -5.11
N PRO A 236 21.52 0.22 -4.57
CA PRO A 236 20.27 -0.51 -4.29
C PRO A 236 19.37 0.24 -3.29
N PHE A 237 18.04 0.14 -3.48
CA PHE A 237 17.05 0.77 -2.62
C PHE A 237 16.10 -0.27 -2.02
N LEU A 238 15.92 -0.20 -0.70
CA LEU A 238 15.00 -1.02 0.06
C LEU A 238 14.06 -0.11 0.88
N ALA A 239 12.77 -0.37 0.78
CA ALA A 239 11.76 0.28 1.62
C ALA A 239 10.97 -0.75 2.42
N MET A 240 10.89 -0.53 3.73
CA MET A 240 10.02 -1.30 4.61
C MET A 240 8.71 -0.54 4.81
N ILE A 241 7.59 -1.19 4.49
CA ILE A 241 6.25 -0.64 4.55
C ILE A 241 5.40 -1.47 5.51
N MET A 242 4.57 -0.83 6.32
CA MET A 242 3.58 -1.51 7.15
C MET A 242 2.30 -0.69 7.31
N LEU A 243 1.25 -1.35 7.79
CA LEU A 243 0.03 -0.68 8.20
C LEU A 243 0.27 0.03 9.54
N LYS A 244 0.11 1.36 9.55
CA LYS A 244 0.14 2.20 10.74
C LYS A 244 -1.00 3.21 10.65
N ASP A 245 -1.78 3.35 11.72
CA ASP A 245 -2.93 4.27 11.77
C ASP A 245 -3.89 4.07 10.58
N ARG A 246 -4.20 2.81 10.26
CA ARG A 246 -5.04 2.36 9.12
C ARG A 246 -4.53 2.75 7.71
N ARG A 247 -3.32 3.31 7.60
CA ARG A 247 -2.67 3.69 6.33
C ARG A 247 -1.38 2.90 6.11
N MET A 248 -1.08 2.56 4.85
CA MET A 248 0.21 1.95 4.51
C MET A 248 1.28 3.03 4.54
N THR A 249 2.28 2.88 5.41
CA THR A 249 3.33 3.88 5.65
C THR A 249 4.70 3.25 5.49
N VAL A 250 5.64 4.03 4.93
CA VAL A 250 7.05 3.64 4.83
C VAL A 250 7.70 3.88 6.19
N VAL A 251 8.08 2.81 6.89
CA VAL A 251 8.68 2.86 8.23
C VAL A 251 10.20 2.79 8.20
N GLY A 252 10.78 2.36 7.07
CA GLY A 252 12.22 2.26 6.88
C GLY A 252 12.62 2.50 5.43
N ARG A 253 13.75 3.19 5.24
CA ARG A 253 14.41 3.36 3.94
C ARG A 253 15.88 3.04 4.10
N LEU A 254 16.39 2.17 3.25
CA LEU A 254 17.77 1.73 3.24
C LEU A 254 18.30 1.93 1.83
N GLU A 255 19.31 2.78 1.68
CA GLU A 255 19.86 3.18 0.39
C GLU A 255 21.36 2.87 0.35
N GLY A 256 21.83 2.34 -0.79
CA GLY A 256 23.25 2.09 -1.04
C GLY A 256 23.75 0.72 -0.57
N LEU A 257 25.05 0.48 -0.79
CA LEU A 257 25.70 -0.78 -0.46
C LEU A 257 25.79 -0.96 1.07
N ILE A 258 25.27 -2.09 1.54
CA ILE A 258 25.22 -2.45 2.97
C ILE A 258 25.62 -3.91 3.16
N GLN A 259 26.34 -4.22 4.24
CA GLN A 259 26.75 -5.59 4.56
C GLN A 259 25.58 -6.42 5.13
N PRO A 260 25.63 -7.77 5.05
CA PRO A 260 24.54 -8.64 5.52
C PRO A 260 24.13 -8.39 6.98
N ASP A 261 25.12 -8.32 7.87
CA ASP A 261 24.89 -8.14 9.31
C ASP A 261 24.25 -6.78 9.60
N ASP A 262 24.73 -5.72 8.95
CA ASP A 262 24.19 -4.37 9.09
C ASP A 262 22.75 -4.31 8.57
N LEU A 263 22.45 -4.97 7.45
CA LEU A 263 21.10 -5.05 6.91
C LEU A 263 20.16 -5.76 7.89
N ILE A 264 20.58 -6.88 8.47
CA ILE A 264 19.79 -7.61 9.47
C ILE A 264 19.53 -6.74 10.70
N ASN A 265 20.55 -6.06 11.21
CA ASN A 265 20.45 -5.19 12.37
C ASN A 265 19.48 -4.02 12.11
N GLN A 266 19.59 -3.36 10.95
CA GLN A 266 18.71 -2.26 10.57
C GLN A 266 17.26 -2.73 10.40
N LEU A 267 17.03 -3.84 9.69
CA LEU A 267 15.68 -4.39 9.50
C LEU A 267 15.07 -4.78 10.84
N THR A 268 15.82 -5.47 11.71
CA THR A 268 15.35 -5.90 13.02
C THR A 268 15.03 -4.72 13.92
N PHE A 269 15.87 -3.68 13.93
CA PHE A 269 15.63 -2.45 14.68
C PHE A 269 14.34 -1.74 14.25
N ILE A 270 14.13 -1.57 12.94
CA ILE A 270 12.92 -0.94 12.41
C ILE A 270 11.69 -1.78 12.76
N MET A 271 11.81 -3.11 12.70
CA MET A 271 10.73 -4.01 13.06
C MET A 271 10.37 -3.90 14.54
N ASP A 272 11.32 -4.07 15.44
CA ASP A 272 11.06 -4.11 16.88
C ASP A 272 10.50 -2.77 17.38
N ALA A 273 10.94 -1.65 16.79
CA ALA A 273 10.38 -0.32 17.08
C ALA A 273 8.91 -0.17 16.68
N ASN A 274 8.43 -0.94 15.70
CA ASN A 274 7.08 -0.83 15.16
C ASN A 274 6.17 -2.04 15.44
N GLN A 275 6.71 -3.14 15.99
CA GLN A 275 5.98 -4.37 16.26
C GLN A 275 4.78 -4.17 17.20
N THR A 276 4.90 -3.27 18.18
CA THR A 276 3.83 -2.95 19.13
C THR A 276 2.56 -2.47 18.42
N TYR A 277 2.69 -1.69 17.33
CA TYR A 277 1.55 -1.22 16.54
C TYR A 277 0.85 -2.35 15.79
N LEU A 278 1.62 -3.32 15.25
CA LEU A 278 1.02 -4.48 14.57
C LEU A 278 0.31 -5.41 15.55
N VAL A 279 0.86 -5.57 16.76
CA VAL A 279 0.26 -6.40 17.81
C VAL A 279 -1.00 -5.74 18.36
N SER A 280 -1.01 -4.44 18.61
CA SER A 280 -2.21 -3.72 19.08
C SER A 280 -3.34 -3.79 18.05
N GLU A 281 -3.05 -3.54 16.78
CA GLU A 281 -4.05 -3.65 15.70
C GLU A 281 -4.60 -5.08 15.54
N ARG A 282 -3.75 -6.10 15.77
CA ARG A 282 -4.19 -7.49 15.73
C ARG A 282 -5.11 -7.82 16.91
N LEU A 283 -4.80 -7.32 18.10
CA LEU A 283 -5.64 -7.50 19.29
C LEU A 283 -6.99 -6.81 19.10
N GLU A 284 -7.02 -5.56 18.66
CA GLU A 284 -8.28 -4.84 18.39
C GLU A 284 -9.17 -5.56 17.38
N ARG A 285 -8.59 -6.05 16.27
CA ARG A 285 -9.36 -6.84 15.28
C ARG A 285 -9.88 -8.14 15.86
N TRP A 286 -9.10 -8.81 16.72
CA TRP A 286 -9.50 -10.05 17.35
C TRP A 286 -10.62 -9.83 18.36
N ASP A 287 -10.51 -8.80 19.20
CA ASP A 287 -11.54 -8.42 20.18
C ASP A 287 -12.85 -8.09 19.48
N LEU A 288 -12.81 -7.28 18.41
CA LEU A 288 -14.00 -6.97 17.61
C LEU A 288 -14.62 -8.23 16.97
N ALA A 289 -13.81 -9.13 16.43
CA ALA A 289 -14.28 -10.38 15.83
C ALA A 289 -14.91 -11.32 16.87
N VAL A 290 -14.29 -11.42 18.05
CA VAL A 290 -14.79 -12.22 19.16
C VAL A 290 -16.11 -11.65 19.70
N CYS A 291 -16.20 -10.34 19.89
CA CYS A 291 -17.44 -9.67 20.29
C CYS A 291 -18.57 -9.90 19.28
N ALA A 292 -18.30 -9.71 17.99
CA ALA A 292 -19.28 -9.93 16.93
C ALA A 292 -19.74 -11.41 16.88
N GLN A 293 -18.82 -12.35 17.07
CA GLN A 293 -19.15 -13.77 17.11
C GLN A 293 -19.99 -14.12 18.35
N ALA A 294 -19.66 -13.55 19.52
CA ALA A 294 -20.40 -13.75 20.76
C ALA A 294 -21.83 -13.20 20.66
N GLU A 295 -21.99 -12.00 20.09
CA GLU A 295 -23.29 -11.39 19.82
C GLU A 295 -24.12 -12.27 18.86
N GLN A 296 -23.52 -12.74 17.78
CA GLN A 296 -24.21 -13.60 16.80
C GLN A 296 -24.67 -14.94 17.42
N LEU A 297 -23.86 -15.53 18.30
CA LEU A 297 -24.22 -16.74 19.05
C LEU A 297 -25.34 -16.46 20.06
N CYS A 298 -25.28 -15.32 20.77
CA CYS A 298 -26.32 -14.91 21.70
C CYS A 298 -27.67 -14.76 20.99
N CYS A 299 -27.71 -14.02 19.87
CA CYS A 299 -28.92 -13.85 19.07
C CYS A 299 -29.48 -15.19 18.57
N ARG A 300 -28.61 -16.11 18.14
CA ARG A 300 -29.03 -17.45 17.70
C ARG A 300 -29.68 -18.23 18.86
N ASN A 301 -29.02 -18.29 20.01
CA ASN A 301 -29.54 -19.01 21.17
C ASN A 301 -30.87 -18.43 21.66
N LEU A 302 -30.98 -17.10 21.70
CA LEU A 302 -32.22 -16.41 22.06
C LEU A 302 -33.34 -16.78 21.09
N GLN A 303 -33.07 -16.81 19.79
CA GLN A 303 -34.07 -17.17 18.78
C GLN A 303 -34.50 -18.64 18.88
N GLU A 304 -33.57 -19.57 19.08
CA GLU A 304 -33.88 -20.99 19.32
C GLU A 304 -34.72 -21.17 20.60
N GLU A 305 -34.46 -20.39 21.65
CA GLU A 305 -35.29 -20.40 22.86
C GLU A 305 -36.71 -19.88 22.61
N LYS A 306 -36.84 -18.78 21.84
CA LYS A 306 -38.15 -18.24 21.43
C LYS A 306 -38.96 -19.27 20.62
N GLU A 307 -38.32 -19.94 19.68
CA GLU A 307 -38.94 -20.99 18.85
C GLU A 307 -39.34 -22.21 19.69
N ARG A 308 -38.46 -22.70 20.58
CA ARG A 308 -38.79 -23.79 21.51
C ARG A 308 -39.98 -23.47 22.40
N LYS A 309 -40.04 -22.24 22.94
CA LYS A 309 -41.18 -21.82 23.77
C LYS A 309 -42.45 -21.78 22.93
N LEU A 310 -42.40 -21.24 21.70
CA LEU A 310 -43.53 -21.20 20.76
C LEU A 310 -44.09 -22.60 20.47
N GLU A 311 -43.22 -23.59 20.19
CA GLU A 311 -43.62 -24.97 19.90
C GLU A 311 -44.29 -25.68 21.09
N CYS A 312 -43.90 -25.33 22.32
CA CYS A 312 -44.47 -25.89 23.55
C CYS A 312 -45.80 -25.23 23.97
N LEU A 313 -46.24 -24.17 23.28
CA LEU A 313 -47.48 -23.48 23.67
C LEU A 313 -48.71 -24.33 23.36
N PRO A 314 -49.71 -24.38 24.26
CA PRO A 314 -50.95 -25.09 24.01
C PRO A 314 -51.73 -24.46 22.84
N PRO A 315 -52.52 -25.25 22.09
CA PRO A 315 -53.35 -24.72 21.02
C PRO A 315 -54.35 -23.69 21.56
N GLU A 316 -54.66 -22.68 20.74
CA GLU A 316 -55.61 -21.65 21.12
C GLU A 316 -57.03 -22.24 21.24
N PRO A 317 -57.77 -21.99 22.34
CA PRO A 317 -59.14 -22.46 22.52
C PRO A 317 -60.11 -21.90 21.47
N SER A 318 -61.18 -22.66 21.23
CA SER A 318 -62.32 -22.24 20.38
C SER A 318 -63.00 -21.00 20.96
N PRO A 319 -63.52 -20.07 20.14
CA PRO A 319 -64.27 -18.90 20.64
C PRO A 319 -65.55 -19.26 21.40
N ASP A 320 -66.12 -20.44 21.18
CA ASP A 320 -67.35 -20.92 21.85
C ASP A 320 -67.07 -21.69 23.16
N ASP A 321 -65.81 -21.80 23.57
CA ASP A 321 -65.41 -22.51 24.79
C ASP A 321 -65.72 -21.66 26.04
N PRO A 322 -66.62 -22.11 26.94
CA PRO A 322 -66.99 -21.36 28.14
C PRO A 322 -65.83 -21.19 29.13
N ASP A 323 -64.81 -22.06 29.08
CA ASP A 323 -63.64 -21.99 29.96
C ASP A 323 -62.44 -21.28 29.29
N SER A 324 -62.72 -20.48 28.26
CA SER A 324 -61.73 -19.62 27.60
C SER A 324 -61.71 -18.18 28.11
N VAL A 325 -60.51 -17.61 28.13
CA VAL A 325 -60.24 -16.19 28.42
C VAL A 325 -59.54 -15.56 27.22
N LYS A 326 -60.08 -14.44 26.72
CA LYS A 326 -59.44 -13.62 25.70
C LYS A 326 -58.55 -12.58 26.38
N ILE A 327 -57.25 -12.59 26.10
CA ILE A 327 -56.32 -11.63 26.66
C ILE A 327 -55.77 -10.73 25.55
N ILE A 328 -55.81 -9.42 25.80
CA ILE A 328 -55.24 -8.40 24.93
C ILE A 328 -53.99 -7.86 25.62
N PHE A 329 -52.83 -8.12 25.05
CA PHE A 329 -51.54 -7.62 25.51
C PHE A 329 -51.23 -6.30 24.83
N LYS A 330 -51.01 -5.26 25.63
CA LYS A 330 -50.47 -3.99 25.16
C LYS A 330 -48.95 -4.02 25.34
N LEU A 331 -48.22 -4.04 24.23
CA LEU A 331 -46.76 -4.05 24.22
C LEU A 331 -46.18 -2.62 24.38
N PRO A 332 -44.90 -2.47 24.78
CA PRO A 332 -44.25 -1.16 24.94
C PRO A 332 -44.20 -0.32 23.66
N ASN A 333 -44.22 -0.97 22.50
CA ASN A 333 -44.27 -0.35 21.18
C ASN A 333 -45.67 0.11 20.76
N ASP A 334 -46.62 0.20 21.70
CA ASP A 334 -48.06 0.48 21.52
C ASP A 334 -48.81 -0.50 20.62
N SER A 335 -48.17 -1.58 20.16
CA SER A 335 -48.84 -2.67 19.45
C SER A 335 -49.69 -3.50 20.41
N ARG A 336 -50.69 -4.18 19.84
CA ARG A 336 -51.61 -5.02 20.60
C ARG A 336 -51.61 -6.41 20.01
N VAL A 337 -51.37 -7.39 20.87
CA VAL A 337 -51.42 -8.81 20.51
C VAL A 337 -52.54 -9.43 21.31
N GLU A 338 -53.43 -10.17 20.65
CA GLU A 338 -54.52 -10.87 21.31
C GLU A 338 -54.38 -12.38 21.13
N ARG A 339 -54.71 -13.14 22.19
CA ARG A 339 -54.75 -14.60 22.15
C ARG A 339 -55.73 -15.12 23.20
N ARG A 340 -56.45 -16.20 22.89
CA ARG A 340 -57.26 -16.94 23.86
C ARG A 340 -56.43 -17.98 24.62
N PHE A 341 -56.72 -18.13 25.91
CA PHE A 341 -56.12 -19.13 26.79
C PHE A 341 -57.23 -19.85 27.56
N HIS A 342 -56.94 -21.04 28.09
CA HIS A 342 -57.89 -21.79 28.90
C HIS A 342 -57.68 -21.45 30.39
N PHE A 343 -58.75 -21.25 31.17
CA PHE A 343 -58.64 -20.79 32.57
C PHE A 343 -57.76 -21.68 33.47
N SER A 344 -57.66 -22.97 33.16
CA SER A 344 -56.82 -23.93 33.89
C SER A 344 -55.32 -23.83 33.58
N GLN A 345 -54.91 -23.03 32.59
CA GLN A 345 -53.50 -22.87 32.23
C GLN A 345 -52.78 -21.98 33.25
N SER A 346 -51.50 -22.26 33.48
CA SER A 346 -50.63 -21.44 34.34
C SER A 346 -50.28 -20.11 33.66
N LEU A 347 -50.04 -19.07 34.47
CA LEU A 347 -49.52 -17.78 34.00
C LEU A 347 -48.18 -17.88 33.26
N THR A 348 -47.41 -18.96 33.45
CA THR A 348 -46.19 -19.22 32.66
C THR A 348 -46.45 -19.28 31.16
N VAL A 349 -47.62 -19.80 30.76
CA VAL A 349 -48.01 -19.92 29.35
C VAL A 349 -48.17 -18.55 28.68
N ILE A 350 -48.65 -17.56 29.43
CA ILE A 350 -48.72 -16.18 28.96
C ILE A 350 -47.32 -15.61 28.77
N HIS A 351 -46.43 -15.81 29.75
CA HIS A 351 -45.07 -15.33 29.68
C HIS A 351 -44.33 -15.95 28.48
N ASP A 352 -44.41 -17.27 28.31
CA ASP A 352 -43.77 -17.99 27.21
C ASP A 352 -44.32 -17.57 25.85
N PHE A 353 -45.63 -17.32 25.76
CA PHE A 353 -46.24 -16.74 24.57
C PHE A 353 -45.65 -15.36 24.27
N LEU A 354 -45.66 -14.45 25.23
CA LEU A 354 -45.13 -13.11 25.03
C LEU A 354 -43.65 -13.14 24.67
N PHE A 355 -42.83 -13.94 25.35
CA PHE A 355 -41.40 -14.09 25.07
C PHE A 355 -41.12 -14.61 23.66
N SER A 356 -42.00 -15.48 23.13
CA SER A 356 -41.85 -16.02 21.78
C SER A 356 -42.13 -15.00 20.67
N LEU A 357 -42.74 -13.85 20.98
CA LEU A 357 -43.03 -12.82 20.00
C LEU A 357 -41.74 -12.12 19.55
N LYS A 358 -41.71 -11.72 18.27
CA LYS A 358 -40.59 -10.92 17.72
C LYS A 358 -40.53 -9.51 18.32
N GLU A 359 -41.69 -8.99 18.69
CA GLU A 359 -41.88 -7.62 19.17
C GLU A 359 -41.78 -7.50 20.70
N SER A 360 -41.56 -8.62 21.40
CA SER A 360 -41.37 -8.60 22.84
C SER A 360 -39.96 -8.15 23.20
N PRO A 361 -39.80 -7.33 24.26
CA PRO A 361 -38.49 -7.05 24.83
C PRO A 361 -37.83 -8.32 25.39
N GLU A 362 -36.52 -8.26 25.65
CA GLU A 362 -35.75 -9.39 26.20
C GLU A 362 -36.11 -9.66 27.66
N LYS A 363 -36.32 -8.60 28.45
CA LYS A 363 -36.77 -8.65 29.83
C LYS A 363 -38.05 -7.84 29.98
N PHE A 364 -39.07 -8.43 30.57
CA PHE A 364 -40.34 -7.74 30.81
C PHE A 364 -41.09 -8.26 32.03
N GLN A 365 -42.00 -7.43 32.49
CA GLN A 365 -43.04 -7.80 33.44
C GLN A 365 -44.44 -7.55 32.87
N ILE A 366 -45.42 -8.27 33.41
CA ILE A 366 -46.82 -8.19 32.95
C ILE A 366 -47.66 -7.60 34.07
N GLU A 367 -48.37 -6.50 33.79
CA GLU A 367 -49.23 -5.79 34.74
C GLU A 367 -50.71 -5.88 34.32
N ALA A 368 -51.59 -6.14 35.30
CA ALA A 368 -53.02 -5.92 35.17
C ALA A 368 -53.37 -4.50 35.62
N ASN A 369 -54.38 -3.87 35.02
CA ASN A 369 -54.74 -2.47 35.33
C ASN A 369 -55.80 -2.34 36.44
N PHE A 370 -56.71 -3.31 36.58
CA PHE A 370 -57.79 -3.26 37.57
C PHE A 370 -58.06 -4.64 38.21
N PRO A 371 -57.71 -4.86 39.50
CA PRO A 371 -56.85 -4.00 40.32
C PRO A 371 -55.42 -3.95 39.75
N ARG A 372 -54.74 -2.81 39.94
CA ARG A 372 -53.37 -2.65 39.45
C ARG A 372 -52.41 -3.57 40.20
N ARG A 373 -51.79 -4.54 39.52
CA ARG A 373 -50.82 -5.49 40.10
C ARG A 373 -49.94 -6.11 39.04
N VAL A 374 -48.72 -6.49 39.44
CA VAL A 374 -47.81 -7.31 38.63
C VAL A 374 -48.24 -8.77 38.73
N LEU A 375 -48.34 -9.46 37.60
CA LEU A 375 -48.68 -10.88 37.55
C LEU A 375 -47.42 -11.73 37.75
N PRO A 376 -47.42 -12.70 38.69
CA PRO A 376 -46.27 -13.58 38.91
C PRO A 376 -46.22 -14.67 37.83
N CYS A 377 -45.78 -14.29 36.63
CA CYS A 377 -45.76 -15.20 35.47
C CYS A 377 -44.45 -16.01 35.34
N VAL A 378 -43.43 -15.65 36.13
CA VAL A 378 -42.13 -16.35 36.19
C VAL A 378 -41.97 -16.95 37.57
N PRO A 379 -41.46 -18.19 37.71
CA PRO A 379 -41.16 -18.77 39.02
C PRO A 379 -40.25 -17.87 39.86
N SER A 380 -40.65 -17.60 41.10
CA SER A 380 -39.87 -16.81 42.08
C SER A 380 -39.83 -17.50 43.44
N GLU A 381 -39.01 -17.01 44.38
CA GLU A 381 -38.97 -17.57 45.75
C GLU A 381 -40.35 -17.53 46.44
N GLU A 382 -41.16 -16.51 46.13
CA GLU A 382 -42.51 -16.35 46.66
C GLU A 382 -43.54 -17.22 45.92
N TRP A 383 -43.32 -17.45 44.61
CA TRP A 383 -44.21 -18.22 43.74
C TRP A 383 -43.42 -19.26 42.93
N PRO A 384 -43.05 -20.42 43.53
CA PRO A 384 -42.26 -21.45 42.84
C PRO A 384 -43.00 -22.05 41.64
N SER A 385 -44.32 -22.06 41.70
CA SER A 385 -45.22 -22.47 40.63
C SER A 385 -46.24 -21.34 40.39
N PRO A 386 -46.12 -20.59 39.29
CA PRO A 386 -47.05 -19.52 38.95
C PRO A 386 -48.52 -20.01 38.93
N PRO A 387 -49.45 -19.22 39.50
CA PRO A 387 -50.85 -19.61 39.61
C PRO A 387 -51.52 -19.73 38.24
N THR A 388 -52.69 -20.36 38.21
CA THR A 388 -53.53 -20.45 37.01
C THR A 388 -54.21 -19.13 36.69
N LEU A 389 -54.68 -18.98 35.44
CA LEU A 389 -55.44 -17.80 35.01
C LEU A 389 -56.71 -17.57 35.84
N GLN A 390 -57.35 -18.66 36.27
CA GLN A 390 -58.50 -18.62 37.15
C GLN A 390 -58.14 -18.14 38.57
N GLU A 391 -57.07 -18.67 39.15
CA GLU A 391 -56.57 -18.28 40.48
C GLU A 391 -56.05 -16.85 40.51
N ALA A 392 -55.48 -16.40 39.40
CA ALA A 392 -55.13 -15.00 39.21
C ALA A 392 -56.36 -14.09 39.20
N GLY A 393 -57.57 -14.61 38.99
CA GLY A 393 -58.81 -13.82 39.00
C GLY A 393 -58.96 -12.93 37.77
N LEU A 394 -58.49 -13.40 36.61
CA LEU A 394 -58.71 -12.72 35.33
C LEU A 394 -60.15 -12.94 34.86
N SER A 395 -60.75 -11.92 34.24
CA SER A 395 -62.09 -12.02 33.64
C SER A 395 -62.04 -12.74 32.28
N HIS A 396 -63.20 -13.05 31.67
CA HIS A 396 -63.26 -13.65 30.32
C HIS A 396 -62.64 -12.77 29.22
N THR A 397 -62.47 -11.47 29.45
CA THR A 397 -61.78 -10.56 28.53
C THR A 397 -60.95 -9.56 29.31
N GLU A 398 -59.64 -9.73 29.30
CA GLU A 398 -58.71 -8.93 30.11
C GLU A 398 -57.70 -8.18 29.24
N VAL A 399 -57.33 -6.96 29.65
CA VAL A 399 -56.24 -6.19 29.03
C VAL A 399 -55.04 -6.17 29.97
N LEU A 400 -53.93 -6.73 29.50
CA LEU A 400 -52.66 -6.77 30.24
C LEU A 400 -51.62 -5.88 29.56
N PHE A 401 -50.76 -5.27 30.38
CA PHE A 401 -49.72 -4.36 29.92
C PHE A 401 -48.36 -5.02 30.09
N VAL A 402 -47.55 -5.01 29.04
CA VAL A 402 -46.17 -5.49 29.08
C VAL A 402 -45.26 -4.30 29.30
N GLN A 403 -44.49 -4.34 30.38
CA GLN A 403 -43.50 -3.33 30.70
C GLN A 403 -42.10 -3.86 30.37
N ASP A 404 -41.36 -3.08 29.59
CA ASP A 404 -39.97 -3.36 29.25
C ASP A 404 -39.06 -3.09 30.46
N LEU A 405 -38.20 -4.06 30.78
CA LEU A 405 -37.20 -3.99 31.85
C LEU A 405 -35.78 -4.15 31.29
N THR A 406 -35.58 -3.92 29.99
CA THR A 406 -34.26 -4.10 29.36
C THR A 406 -33.25 -3.01 29.77
N ASP A 407 -33.74 -1.82 30.16
CA ASP A 407 -32.93 -0.67 30.60
C ASP A 407 -32.71 -0.58 32.14
N GLU A 408 -33.38 -1.44 32.93
CA GLU A 408 -33.18 -1.59 34.39
C GLU A 408 -32.28 -2.78 34.71
#